data_AF-A0A8X7BW20-F1
#
_entry.id   AF-A0A8X7BW20-F1
#
_cell.length_a   1.000
_cell.length_b   1.000
_cell.length_c   1.000
_cell.angle_alpha   90.00
_cell.angle_beta   90.00
_cell.angle_gamma   90.00
#
_symmetry.space_group_name_H-M   'P 1'
#
loop_
_entity.id
_entity.type
_entity.pdbx_description
1 polymer ?
#
loop_
_entity_poly.entity_id
_entity_poly.type
_entity_poly.pdbx_seq_one_letter_code
_entity_poly.pdbx_strand_id
1 'polypeptide(L)'
;MEEITNIHDIISEELFLPHHGVLTAENRSRPLRVVFNISQKTDLDISLNDVLCKGWTEHTQIIKIAELSLHKWRFSHSTNDFPELHFDQSSEESITKTLGGLWNSSSDTFCVKVSPSTNHIFTKRDVLSQIAHIFDPLCLLGPVISKAKFFMQQLWLLKLEWHEKLPVPVAAEWASFVQSLPVLKKLKIPRFFLSENLENIILYGFSDALEKGFGAVTYVSVIKNNGDRYSQLLCSKL
;
A
#
# COMPACT_ATOMS: atom_id res chain seq x y z
N MET A 1 -32.54 5.60 35.92
CA MET A 1 -32.23 5.93 34.51
C MET A 1 -33.30 6.93 34.14
N GLU A 2 -32.94 8.22 34.16
CA GLU A 2 -33.87 9.32 33.91
C GLU A 2 -33.39 10.12 32.70
N GLU A 3 -34.34 10.59 31.91
CA GLU A 3 -34.15 11.33 30.67
C GLU A 3 -34.01 12.83 30.99
N ILE A 4 -32.96 13.45 30.45
CA ILE A 4 -32.66 14.88 30.68
C ILE A 4 -33.40 15.69 29.61
N THR A 5 -34.31 16.56 30.05
CA THR A 5 -35.25 17.30 29.18
C THR A 5 -34.85 18.76 28.90
N ASN A 6 -33.63 19.20 29.23
CA ASN A 6 -33.21 20.57 28.89
C ASN A 6 -31.71 20.65 28.53
N ILE A 7 -31.44 21.23 27.36
CA ILE A 7 -30.16 21.16 26.62
C ILE A 7 -29.16 22.26 27.02
N HIS A 8 -29.54 23.19 27.90
CA HIS A 8 -28.70 24.36 28.19
C HIS A 8 -27.54 24.14 29.18
N ASP A 9 -27.37 22.92 29.73
CA ASP A 9 -26.28 22.62 30.69
C ASP A 9 -25.06 21.87 30.09
N ILE A 10 -25.00 21.63 28.78
CA ILE A 10 -23.83 21.01 28.14
C ILE A 10 -23.25 21.94 27.07
N ILE A 11 -22.58 22.99 27.53
CA ILE A 11 -21.56 23.69 26.73
C ILE A 11 -20.29 22.82 26.78
N SER A 12 -20.32 21.71 26.04
CA SER A 12 -19.14 20.97 25.58
C SER A 12 -19.61 20.02 24.50
N GLU A 13 -19.40 20.34 23.23
CA GLU A 13 -19.78 19.46 22.11
C GLU A 13 -18.89 18.22 22.09
N GLU A 14 -19.19 17.23 22.93
CA GLU A 14 -18.68 15.88 22.79
C GLU A 14 -19.52 15.15 21.73
N LEU A 15 -18.95 15.00 20.54
CA LEU A 15 -19.55 14.23 19.45
C LEU A 15 -19.23 12.74 19.63
N PHE A 16 -20.27 11.91 19.77
CA PHE A 16 -20.14 10.47 19.89
C PHE A 16 -20.35 9.79 18.53
N LEU A 17 -19.37 9.00 18.08
CA LEU A 17 -19.50 8.19 16.89
C LEU A 17 -20.26 6.88 17.25
N PRO A 18 -21.42 6.61 16.63
CA PRO A 18 -22.18 5.40 16.94
C PRO A 18 -21.34 4.16 16.61
N HIS A 19 -21.28 3.24 17.56
CA HIS A 19 -20.47 2.04 17.45
C HIS A 19 -21.18 0.86 18.09
N HIS A 20 -20.96 -0.33 17.55
CA HIS A 20 -21.48 -1.57 18.12
C HIS A 20 -20.38 -2.62 18.19
N GLY A 21 -20.43 -3.43 19.25
CA GLY A 21 -19.55 -4.56 19.44
C GLY A 21 -19.98 -5.72 18.55
N VAL A 22 -19.08 -6.23 17.71
CA VAL A 22 -19.30 -7.44 16.93
C VAL A 22 -18.64 -8.62 17.63
N LEU A 23 -19.47 -9.58 18.05
CA LEU A 23 -19.05 -10.86 18.62
C LEU A 23 -19.28 -11.96 17.60
N THR A 24 -18.19 -12.58 17.12
CA THR A 24 -18.29 -13.82 16.34
C THR A 24 -18.53 -14.99 17.28
N ALA A 25 -19.72 -15.58 17.22
CA ALA A 25 -20.15 -16.69 18.09
C ALA A 25 -19.24 -17.94 17.98
N GLU A 26 -18.54 -18.10 16.85
CA GLU A 26 -17.74 -19.29 16.54
C GLU A 26 -16.37 -19.34 17.20
N ASN A 27 -15.91 -18.27 17.87
CA ASN A 27 -14.58 -18.29 18.49
C ASN A 27 -14.45 -17.31 19.68
N ARG A 28 -14.70 -17.81 20.89
CA ARG A 28 -14.62 -17.05 22.16
C ARG A 28 -13.22 -16.52 22.51
N SER A 29 -12.19 -16.85 21.72
CA SER A 29 -10.81 -16.37 21.91
C SER A 29 -10.50 -15.06 21.18
N ARG A 30 -11.37 -14.58 20.28
CA ARG A 30 -11.14 -13.32 19.56
C ARG A 30 -11.62 -12.12 20.39
N PRO A 31 -10.82 -11.05 20.53
CA PRO A 31 -11.22 -9.85 21.25
C PRO A 31 -12.43 -9.19 20.58
N LEU A 32 -13.28 -8.57 21.41
CA LEU A 32 -14.42 -7.76 20.96
C LEU A 32 -13.94 -6.73 19.95
N ARG A 33 -14.55 -6.70 18.76
CA ARG A 33 -14.26 -5.69 17.75
C ARG A 33 -15.35 -4.63 17.81
N VAL A 34 -14.95 -3.39 17.98
CA VAL A 34 -15.85 -2.25 17.87
C VAL A 34 -15.92 -1.86 16.41
N VAL A 35 -17.14 -1.84 15.86
CA VAL A 35 -17.41 -1.38 14.50
C VAL A 35 -18.14 -0.06 14.60
N PHE A 36 -17.57 0.97 13.97
CA PHE A 36 -18.18 2.29 13.87
C PHE A 36 -19.20 2.29 12.74
N ASN A 37 -20.42 2.73 13.04
CA ASN A 37 -21.52 2.73 12.09
C ASN A 37 -21.62 4.10 11.40
N ILE A 38 -20.83 4.28 10.36
CA ILE A 38 -20.75 5.55 9.63
C ILE A 38 -21.92 5.79 8.65
N SER A 39 -22.79 4.79 8.46
CA SER A 39 -24.05 4.94 7.71
C SER A 39 -25.22 5.35 8.60
N GLN A 40 -25.02 5.46 9.92
CA GLN A 40 -26.08 5.90 10.82
C GLN A 40 -26.34 7.39 10.59
N LYS A 41 -27.60 7.70 10.28
CA LYS A 41 -28.04 9.08 10.09
C LYS A 41 -28.14 9.80 11.43
N THR A 42 -27.79 11.08 11.41
CA THR A 42 -27.96 12.00 12.54
C THR A 42 -29.39 12.55 12.59
N ASP A 43 -29.70 13.36 13.60
CA ASP A 43 -30.99 14.07 13.73
C ASP A 43 -31.28 15.04 12.57
N LEU A 44 -30.25 15.32 11.75
CA LEU A 44 -30.35 16.12 10.52
C LEU A 44 -30.60 15.25 9.27
N ASP A 45 -30.91 13.95 9.43
CA ASP A 45 -31.14 12.95 8.37
C ASP A 45 -29.96 12.75 7.38
N ILE A 46 -28.76 13.13 7.82
CA ILE A 46 -27.49 13.00 7.08
C ILE A 46 -26.60 11.99 7.82
N SER A 47 -26.05 10.99 7.12
CA SER A 47 -25.02 10.08 7.65
C SER A 47 -23.63 10.55 7.26
N LEU A 48 -22.60 10.05 7.96
CA LEU A 48 -21.21 10.37 7.63
C LEU A 48 -20.88 9.95 6.18
N ASN A 49 -21.46 8.85 5.68
CA ASN A 49 -21.32 8.43 4.28
C ASN A 49 -21.89 9.44 3.27
N ASP A 50 -22.89 10.24 3.66
CA ASP A 50 -23.54 11.22 2.78
C ASP A 50 -22.73 12.52 2.67
N VAL A 51 -21.96 12.85 3.72
CA VAL A 51 -21.03 13.98 3.72
C VAL A 51 -19.71 13.62 3.03
N LEU A 52 -19.22 12.38 3.28
CA LEU A 52 -18.01 11.82 2.69
C LEU A 52 -18.10 11.76 1.15
N CYS A 53 -17.73 12.85 0.48
CA CYS A 53 -17.31 12.82 -0.91
C CYS A 53 -16.01 12.02 -1.00
N LYS A 54 -15.92 11.08 -1.95
CA LYS A 54 -14.72 10.27 -2.19
C LYS A 54 -13.48 11.17 -2.35
N GLY A 55 -12.70 11.28 -1.28
CA GLY A 55 -11.31 11.73 -1.21
C GLY A 55 -11.07 13.19 -1.56
N TRP A 56 -11.07 14.07 -0.55
CA TRP A 56 -9.92 14.96 -0.21
C TRP A 56 -10.34 16.12 0.72
N THR A 57 -11.56 16.66 0.60
CA THR A 57 -11.99 17.89 1.30
C THR A 57 -12.08 17.78 2.83
N GLU A 58 -12.26 16.58 3.37
CA GLU A 58 -12.52 16.37 4.81
C GLU A 58 -11.28 15.97 5.63
N HIS A 59 -10.20 15.55 4.98
CA HIS A 59 -9.02 15.06 5.70
C HIS A 59 -8.38 16.16 6.56
N THR A 60 -8.33 17.40 6.07
CA THR A 60 -7.74 18.54 6.79
C THR A 60 -8.52 18.89 8.05
N GLN A 61 -9.86 18.76 8.03
CA GLN A 61 -10.70 19.01 9.19
C GLN A 61 -10.55 17.89 10.23
N ILE A 62 -10.57 16.62 9.80
CA ILE A 62 -10.34 15.45 10.68
C ILE A 62 -8.96 15.52 11.35
N ILE A 63 -7.93 15.91 10.61
CA ILE A 63 -6.56 16.03 11.13
C ILE A 63 -6.43 17.15 12.16
N LYS A 64 -7.12 18.27 11.93
CA LYS A 64 -7.15 19.42 12.84
C LYS A 64 -7.90 19.10 14.13
N ILE A 65 -8.99 18.34 14.03
CA ILE A 65 -9.76 17.82 15.17
C ILE A 65 -8.95 16.77 15.95
N ALA A 66 -8.15 15.95 15.28
CA ALA A 66 -7.36 14.89 15.90
C ALA A 66 -6.03 15.35 16.52
N GLU A 67 -5.70 16.66 16.47
CA GLU A 67 -4.42 17.23 16.90
C GLU A 67 -3.18 16.49 16.36
N LEU A 68 -3.32 15.83 15.21
CA LEU A 68 -2.24 15.06 14.60
C LEU A 68 -1.31 16.02 13.85
N SER A 69 -0.09 16.20 14.36
CA SER A 69 0.94 16.93 13.65
C SER A 69 1.36 16.19 12.38
N LEU A 70 1.02 16.78 11.23
CA LEU A 70 1.34 16.24 9.91
C LEU A 70 2.82 16.38 9.58
N HIS A 71 3.66 15.51 10.12
CA HIS A 71 5.10 15.67 9.96
C HIS A 71 5.65 15.35 8.56
N LYS A 72 4.90 14.71 7.65
CA LYS A 72 5.44 14.29 6.34
C LYS A 72 4.35 14.15 5.27
N TRP A 73 3.87 15.26 4.72
CA TRP A 73 3.07 15.23 3.47
C TRP A 73 3.93 15.68 2.31
N ARG A 74 3.81 14.97 1.19
CA ARG A 74 4.42 15.37 -0.07
C ARG A 74 3.39 15.28 -1.18
N PHE A 75 3.57 16.13 -2.18
CA PHE A 75 2.73 16.24 -3.36
C PHE A 75 3.59 16.02 -4.59
N SER A 76 3.00 15.43 -5.63
CA SER A 76 3.64 15.39 -6.96
C SER A 76 3.38 16.65 -7.79
N HIS A 77 2.53 17.55 -7.30
CA HIS A 77 2.15 18.82 -7.94
C HIS A 77 2.55 20.01 -7.07
N SER A 78 2.59 21.19 -7.67
CA SER A 78 2.94 22.43 -6.98
C SER A 78 1.98 22.72 -5.82
N THR A 79 2.50 23.09 -4.66
CA THR A 79 1.68 23.53 -3.51
C THR A 79 1.04 24.90 -3.74
N ASN A 80 1.38 25.60 -4.82
CA ASN A 80 0.83 26.92 -5.14
C ASN A 80 -0.69 26.90 -5.39
N ASP A 81 -1.25 25.73 -5.72
CA ASP A 81 -2.70 25.55 -5.85
C ASP A 81 -3.42 25.58 -4.49
N PHE A 82 -2.68 25.47 -3.38
CA PHE A 82 -3.22 25.40 -2.01
C PHE A 82 -2.42 26.25 -1.00
N PRO A 83 -2.49 27.59 -1.12
CA PRO A 83 -1.67 28.52 -0.31
C PRO A 83 -2.01 28.53 1.19
N GLU A 84 -3.18 28.04 1.59
CA GLU A 84 -3.61 27.99 3.00
C GLU A 84 -2.90 26.91 3.83
N LEU A 85 -2.16 26.01 3.18
CA LEU A 85 -1.52 24.88 3.84
C LEU A 85 -0.04 25.16 4.07
N HIS A 86 0.30 25.56 5.30
CA HIS A 86 1.69 25.69 5.76
C HIS A 86 2.33 24.30 5.93
N PHE A 87 2.84 23.72 4.85
CA PHE A 87 3.62 22.49 4.89
C PHE A 87 5.11 22.77 5.08
N ASP A 88 5.75 21.95 5.91
CA ASP A 88 7.19 22.00 6.14
C ASP A 88 7.94 21.50 4.89
N GLN A 89 8.34 22.45 4.04
CA GLN A 89 9.12 22.19 2.81
C GLN A 89 10.61 21.89 3.09
N SER A 90 11.01 21.76 4.36
CA SER A 90 12.42 21.69 4.81
C SER A 90 13.21 20.44 4.38
N SER A 91 12.62 19.49 3.65
CA SER A 91 13.34 18.31 3.15
C SER A 91 13.55 18.37 1.64
N GLU A 92 14.79 18.67 1.22
CA GLU A 92 15.23 18.69 -0.19
C GLU A 92 15.18 17.30 -0.86
N GLU A 93 15.09 16.22 -0.07
CA GLU A 93 14.98 14.87 -0.63
C GLU A 93 13.63 14.73 -1.34
N SER A 94 13.58 14.31 -2.61
CA SER A 94 12.33 14.04 -3.33
C SER A 94 11.72 12.67 -3.02
N ILE A 95 12.46 11.80 -2.32
CA ILE A 95 12.08 10.41 -2.06
C ILE A 95 11.54 10.27 -0.63
N THR A 96 10.37 9.66 -0.45
CA THR A 96 9.81 9.27 0.85
C THR A 96 9.49 7.78 0.89
N LYS A 97 9.40 7.21 2.10
CA LYS A 97 8.76 5.92 2.29
C LYS A 97 7.25 6.12 2.39
N THR A 98 6.48 5.40 1.57
CA THR A 98 5.02 5.38 1.62
C THR A 98 4.54 3.94 1.55
N LEU A 99 3.69 3.54 2.51
CA LEU A 99 3.12 2.20 2.63
C LEU A 99 4.15 1.05 2.69
N GLY A 100 5.44 1.32 2.89
CA GLY A 100 6.52 0.32 2.86
C GLY A 100 7.35 0.32 1.57
N GLY A 101 6.89 1.01 0.51
CA GLY A 101 7.65 1.28 -0.72
C GLY A 101 8.34 2.65 -0.70
N LEU A 102 9.16 2.94 -1.72
CA LEU A 102 9.70 4.28 -1.94
C LEU A 102 8.85 5.01 -2.99
N TRP A 103 8.55 6.28 -2.74
CA TRP A 103 7.88 7.16 -3.68
C TRP A 103 8.74 8.40 -3.92
N ASN A 104 9.01 8.70 -5.18
CA ASN A 104 9.65 9.94 -5.60
C ASN A 104 8.54 10.94 -5.98
N SER A 105 8.36 11.98 -5.16
CA SER A 105 7.29 12.96 -5.35
C SER A 105 7.53 13.83 -6.59
N SER A 106 8.77 14.24 -6.86
CA SER A 106 9.11 15.10 -8.00
C SER A 106 8.81 14.48 -9.37
N SER A 107 8.93 13.15 -9.49
CA SER A 107 8.63 12.42 -10.73
C SER A 107 7.33 11.62 -10.68
N ASP A 108 6.64 11.67 -9.55
CA ASP A 108 5.46 10.85 -9.23
C ASP A 108 5.61 9.35 -9.54
N THR A 109 6.74 8.77 -9.15
CA THR A 109 7.05 7.35 -9.42
C THR A 109 7.28 6.55 -8.16
N PHE A 110 6.75 5.33 -8.13
CA PHE A 110 7.19 4.32 -7.18
C PHE A 110 8.58 3.81 -7.56
N CYS A 111 9.43 3.67 -6.56
CA CYS A 111 10.82 3.23 -6.65
C CYS A 111 11.03 1.98 -5.79
N VAL A 112 11.90 1.09 -6.25
CA VAL A 112 12.22 -0.14 -5.51
C VAL A 112 13.42 0.08 -4.61
N LYS A 113 13.28 -0.18 -3.31
CA LYS A 113 14.42 -0.23 -2.39
C LYS A 113 15.06 -1.61 -2.43
N VAL A 114 16.33 -1.67 -2.81
CA VAL A 114 17.12 -2.91 -2.73
C VAL A 114 18.44 -2.64 -2.01
N SER A 115 18.69 -3.43 -0.98
CA SER A 115 19.96 -3.44 -0.24
C SER A 115 20.40 -4.91 -0.12
N PRO A 116 21.10 -5.45 -1.13
CA PRO A 116 21.53 -6.84 -1.11
C PRO A 116 22.49 -7.05 0.06
N SER A 117 22.32 -8.12 0.83
CA SER A 117 23.30 -8.51 1.85
C SER A 117 24.58 -8.98 1.17
N THR A 118 25.74 -8.55 1.67
CA THR A 118 27.07 -9.02 1.22
C THR A 118 27.49 -10.35 1.84
N ASN A 119 26.68 -10.94 2.71
CA ASN A 119 26.97 -12.24 3.30
C ASN A 119 26.97 -13.34 2.23
N HIS A 120 27.91 -14.28 2.33
CA HIS A 120 28.00 -15.45 1.44
C HIS A 120 27.52 -16.75 2.11
N ILE A 121 27.22 -16.68 3.42
CA ILE A 121 26.66 -17.78 4.19
C ILE A 121 25.22 -17.41 4.49
N PHE A 122 24.30 -18.21 3.97
CA PHE A 122 22.88 -18.03 4.17
C PHE A 122 22.31 -19.21 4.94
N THR A 123 21.29 -18.91 5.74
CA THR A 123 20.39 -19.90 6.34
C THR A 123 18.99 -19.75 5.74
N LYS A 124 18.12 -20.73 5.99
CA LYS A 124 16.71 -20.63 5.61
C LYS A 124 16.05 -19.38 6.19
N ARG A 125 16.40 -19.00 7.42
CA ARG A 125 15.92 -17.77 8.06
C ARG A 125 16.39 -16.52 7.33
N ASP A 126 17.64 -16.47 6.90
CA ASP A 126 18.19 -15.31 6.18
C ASP A 126 17.47 -15.09 4.85
N VAL A 127 17.20 -16.18 4.12
CA VAL A 127 16.44 -16.15 2.87
C VAL A 127 15.04 -15.60 3.09
N LEU A 128 14.30 -16.11 4.08
CA LEU A 128 12.96 -15.62 4.39
C LEU A 128 12.97 -14.13 4.79
N SER A 129 13.93 -13.73 5.61
CA SER A 129 14.13 -12.34 6.01
C SER A 129 14.37 -11.44 4.80
N GLN A 130 15.22 -11.86 3.87
CA GLN A 130 15.49 -11.10 2.64
C GLN A 130 14.27 -11.02 1.73
N ILE A 131 13.47 -12.09 1.60
CA ILE A 131 12.21 -12.06 0.85
C ILE A 131 11.26 -11.02 1.45
N ALA A 132 11.14 -10.97 2.78
CA ALA A 132 10.26 -10.02 3.46
C ALA A 132 10.68 -8.55 3.25
N HIS A 133 11.96 -8.29 2.96
CA HIS A 133 12.44 -6.94 2.62
C HIS A 133 12.04 -6.49 1.20
N ILE A 134 11.64 -7.42 0.32
CA ILE A 134 11.08 -7.11 -1.01
C ILE A 134 9.59 -6.79 -0.83
N PHE A 135 9.31 -5.62 -0.27
CA PHE A 135 7.96 -5.17 -0.01
C PHE A 135 7.28 -4.66 -1.29
N ASP A 136 6.13 -5.23 -1.64
CA ASP A 136 5.43 -4.95 -2.91
C ASP A 136 3.90 -5.08 -2.75
N PRO A 137 3.23 -4.03 -2.27
CA PRO A 137 1.82 -4.07 -1.90
C PRO A 137 0.89 -4.17 -3.11
N LEU A 138 1.35 -3.73 -4.29
CA LEU A 138 0.61 -3.76 -5.55
C LEU A 138 0.99 -4.96 -6.43
N CYS A 139 1.88 -5.83 -5.92
CA CYS A 139 2.45 -6.95 -6.64
C CYS A 139 3.10 -6.55 -7.99
N LEU A 140 3.69 -5.36 -8.08
CA LEU A 140 4.35 -4.85 -9.29
C LEU A 140 5.69 -5.53 -9.58
N LEU A 141 6.30 -6.14 -8.56
CA LEU A 141 7.50 -6.98 -8.58
C LEU A 141 7.16 -8.46 -8.54
N GLY A 142 5.93 -8.81 -8.90
CA GLY A 142 5.41 -10.16 -8.85
C GLY A 142 6.39 -11.26 -9.33
N PRO A 143 6.96 -11.17 -10.55
CA PRO A 143 7.92 -12.16 -11.05
C PRO A 143 9.15 -12.33 -10.15
N VAL A 144 9.64 -11.25 -9.53
CA VAL A 144 10.79 -11.27 -8.62
C VAL A 144 10.42 -11.99 -7.32
N ILE A 145 9.28 -11.63 -6.73
CA ILE A 145 8.79 -12.22 -5.48
C ILE A 145 8.47 -13.70 -5.69
N SER A 146 7.87 -14.08 -6.82
CA SER A 146 7.59 -15.47 -7.14
C SER A 146 8.87 -16.29 -7.25
N LYS A 147 9.90 -15.79 -7.94
CA LYS A 147 11.21 -16.47 -7.98
C LYS A 147 11.79 -16.68 -6.57
N ALA A 148 11.68 -15.67 -5.71
CA ALA A 148 12.15 -15.75 -4.34
C ALA A 148 11.32 -16.74 -3.48
N LYS A 149 9.99 -16.74 -3.63
CA LYS A 149 9.09 -17.69 -2.95
C LYS A 149 9.31 -19.13 -3.43
N PHE A 150 9.55 -19.35 -4.72
CA PHE A 150 9.93 -20.68 -5.24
C PHE A 150 11.23 -21.16 -4.63
N PHE A 151 12.23 -20.28 -4.52
CA PHE A 151 13.46 -20.61 -3.81
C PHE A 151 13.20 -21.02 -2.36
N MET A 152 12.37 -20.25 -1.64
CA MET A 152 11.97 -20.61 -0.27
C MET A 152 11.27 -21.97 -0.21
N GLN A 153 10.38 -22.28 -1.16
CA GLN A 153 9.73 -23.59 -1.28
C GLN A 153 10.75 -24.72 -1.48
N GLN A 154 11.76 -24.52 -2.32
CA GLN A 154 12.84 -25.51 -2.50
C GLN A 154 13.56 -25.80 -1.17
N LEU A 155 13.83 -24.78 -0.34
CA LEU A 155 14.44 -24.98 0.98
C LEU A 155 13.55 -25.76 1.96
N TRP A 156 12.23 -25.67 1.80
CA TRP A 156 11.28 -26.49 2.57
C TRP A 156 11.34 -27.95 2.13
N LEU A 157 11.39 -28.21 0.82
CA LEU A 157 11.50 -29.56 0.26
C LEU A 157 12.82 -30.25 0.63
N LEU A 158 13.91 -29.47 0.74
CA LEU A 158 15.20 -29.96 1.24
C LEU A 158 15.22 -30.26 2.75
N LYS A 159 14.14 -29.96 3.48
CA LYS A 159 14.01 -30.18 4.93
C LYS A 159 15.12 -29.57 5.78
N LEU A 160 15.71 -28.45 5.33
CA LEU A 160 16.74 -27.74 6.10
C LEU A 160 16.18 -27.18 7.41
N GLU A 161 17.01 -27.04 8.44
CA GLU A 161 16.60 -26.32 9.66
C GLU A 161 16.72 -24.79 9.48
N TRP A 162 16.06 -24.02 10.35
CA TRP A 162 16.03 -22.55 10.25
C TRP A 162 17.41 -21.88 10.25
N HIS A 163 18.35 -22.41 11.05
CA HIS A 163 19.70 -21.89 11.23
C HIS A 163 20.77 -22.72 10.50
N GLU A 164 20.34 -23.75 9.77
CA GLU A 164 21.25 -24.58 8.99
C GLU A 164 21.76 -23.79 7.78
N LYS A 165 23.06 -23.96 7.50
CA LYS A 165 23.69 -23.34 6.34
C LYS A 165 23.14 -23.97 5.06
N LEU A 166 22.84 -23.14 4.06
CA LEU A 166 22.44 -23.64 2.76
C LEU A 166 23.58 -24.48 2.14
N PRO A 167 23.26 -25.61 1.48
CA PRO A 167 24.23 -26.35 0.68
C PRO A 167 24.90 -25.43 -0.36
N VAL A 168 26.19 -25.61 -0.60
CA VAL A 168 27.01 -24.77 -1.51
C VAL A 168 26.32 -24.45 -2.85
N PRO A 169 25.76 -25.42 -3.61
CA PRO A 169 25.11 -25.11 -4.88
C PRO A 169 23.85 -24.24 -4.71
N VAL A 170 23.07 -24.48 -3.64
CA VAL A 170 21.84 -23.73 -3.33
C VAL A 170 22.17 -22.31 -2.84
N ALA A 171 23.23 -22.16 -2.05
CA ALA A 171 23.74 -20.86 -1.62
C ALA A 171 24.23 -20.01 -2.81
N ALA A 172 24.89 -20.62 -3.78
CA ALA A 172 25.35 -19.94 -4.99
C ALA A 172 24.19 -19.45 -5.86
N GLU A 173 23.13 -20.26 -6.00
CA GLU A 173 21.90 -19.85 -6.69
C GLU A 173 21.24 -18.64 -6.01
N TRP A 174 21.09 -18.69 -4.68
CA TRP A 174 20.55 -17.56 -3.91
C TRP A 174 21.40 -16.30 -4.06
N ALA A 175 22.72 -16.45 -3.95
CA ALA A 175 23.66 -15.34 -4.10
C ALA A 175 23.53 -14.69 -5.48
N SER A 176 23.42 -15.48 -6.55
CA SER A 176 23.19 -14.98 -7.91
C SER A 176 21.87 -14.22 -8.03
N PHE A 177 20.79 -14.75 -7.45
CA PHE A 177 19.51 -14.05 -7.40
C PHE A 177 19.62 -12.70 -6.68
N VAL A 178 20.20 -12.67 -5.48
CA VAL A 178 20.38 -11.45 -4.68
C VAL A 178 21.26 -10.42 -5.40
N GLN A 179 22.32 -10.87 -6.08
CA GLN A 179 23.20 -10.01 -6.88
C GLN A 179 22.50 -9.41 -8.11
N SER A 180 21.41 -10.02 -8.60
CA SER A 180 20.61 -9.48 -9.70
C SER A 180 19.62 -8.38 -9.26
N LEU A 181 19.19 -8.39 -7.99
CA LEU A 181 18.18 -7.44 -7.47
C LEU A 181 18.53 -5.94 -7.62
N PRO A 182 19.80 -5.49 -7.59
CA PRO A 182 20.14 -4.08 -7.81
C PRO A 182 19.59 -3.49 -9.11
N VAL A 183 19.32 -4.31 -10.14
CA VAL A 183 18.69 -3.83 -11.39
C VAL A 183 17.33 -3.18 -11.15
N LEU A 184 16.61 -3.62 -10.11
CA LEU A 184 15.28 -3.10 -9.76
C LEU A 184 15.32 -1.64 -9.31
N LYS A 185 16.48 -1.12 -8.88
CA LYS A 185 16.64 0.32 -8.57
C LYS A 185 16.42 1.21 -9.79
N LYS A 186 16.57 0.66 -11.00
CA LYS A 186 16.30 1.36 -12.26
C LYS A 186 14.80 1.40 -12.59
N LEU A 187 14.00 0.54 -11.98
CA LEU A 187 12.57 0.47 -12.22
C LEU A 187 11.89 1.67 -11.56
N LYS A 188 11.25 2.49 -12.39
CA LYS A 188 10.39 3.61 -11.97
C LYS A 188 9.00 3.33 -12.49
N ILE A 189 8.03 3.23 -11.60
CA ILE A 189 6.65 2.92 -11.96
C ILE A 189 5.80 4.18 -11.73
N PRO A 190 5.25 4.80 -12.79
CA PRO A 190 4.35 5.94 -12.63
C PRO A 190 3.19 5.59 -11.70
N ARG A 191 2.98 6.38 -10.65
CA ARG A 191 1.85 6.18 -9.72
C ARG A 191 0.55 6.64 -10.35
N PHE A 192 0.60 7.77 -11.05
CA PHE A 192 -0.52 8.32 -11.80
C PHE A 192 -0.47 7.81 -13.24
N PHE A 193 -1.57 7.20 -13.68
CA PHE A 193 -1.67 6.59 -15.01
C PHE A 193 -2.70 7.29 -15.91
N LEU A 194 -3.45 8.26 -15.37
CA LEU A 194 -4.34 9.11 -16.17
C LEU A 194 -3.52 10.26 -16.77
N SER A 195 -3.96 10.77 -17.90
CA SER A 195 -3.39 11.97 -18.52
C SER A 195 -4.50 12.96 -18.83
N GLU A 196 -4.16 14.15 -19.27
CA GLU A 196 -5.14 15.05 -19.88
C GLU A 196 -5.62 14.51 -21.24
N ASN A 197 -6.76 15.00 -21.71
CA ASN A 197 -7.33 14.72 -23.03
C ASN A 197 -7.63 13.22 -23.29
N LEU A 198 -8.31 12.58 -22.34
CA LEU A 198 -8.68 11.16 -22.39
C LEU A 198 -9.91 10.96 -23.29
N GLU A 199 -9.79 10.06 -24.26
CA GLU A 199 -10.92 9.59 -25.06
C GLU A 199 -11.50 8.32 -24.42
N ASN A 200 -10.64 7.35 -24.11
CA ASN A 200 -11.07 6.06 -23.61
C ASN A 200 -10.04 5.41 -22.68
N ILE A 201 -10.52 4.65 -21.69
CA ILE A 201 -9.71 3.90 -20.75
C ILE A 201 -10.22 2.46 -20.73
N ILE A 202 -9.35 1.52 -21.04
CA ILE A 202 -9.67 0.09 -21.10
C ILE A 202 -8.79 -0.64 -20.09
N LEU A 203 -9.41 -1.51 -19.28
CA LEU A 203 -8.70 -2.43 -18.41
C LEU A 203 -8.58 -3.79 -19.10
N TYR A 204 -7.35 -4.28 -19.24
CA TYR A 204 -7.05 -5.61 -19.73
C TYR A 204 -6.60 -6.49 -18.57
N GLY A 205 -7.41 -7.49 -18.24
CA GLY A 205 -7.05 -8.54 -17.29
C GLY A 205 -6.52 -9.76 -18.03
N PHE A 206 -5.35 -10.24 -17.63
CA PHE A 206 -4.82 -11.53 -18.08
C PHE A 206 -4.63 -12.42 -16.87
N SER A 207 -4.88 -13.71 -17.02
CA SER A 207 -4.57 -14.72 -16.02
C SER A 207 -4.01 -15.95 -16.69
N ASP A 208 -3.00 -16.55 -16.07
CA ASP A 208 -2.41 -17.80 -16.53
C ASP A 208 -2.05 -18.68 -15.33
N ALA A 209 -1.95 -19.98 -15.57
CA ALA A 209 -1.60 -20.97 -14.57
C ALA A 209 -0.52 -21.89 -15.12
N LEU A 210 0.57 -22.01 -14.38
CA LEU A 210 1.64 -22.96 -14.61
C LEU A 210 1.64 -23.98 -13.46
N GLU A 211 2.28 -25.12 -13.67
CA GLU A 211 2.39 -26.19 -12.67
C GLU A 211 2.91 -25.69 -11.31
N LYS A 212 3.75 -24.66 -11.33
CA LYS A 212 4.38 -24.08 -10.14
C LYS A 212 3.62 -22.88 -9.55
N GLY A 213 2.59 -22.34 -10.20
CA GLY A 213 1.83 -21.21 -9.67
C GLY A 213 0.87 -20.58 -10.67
N PHE A 214 -0.09 -19.82 -10.16
CA PHE A 214 -1.05 -19.04 -10.95
C PHE A 214 -0.75 -17.55 -10.81
N GLY A 215 -1.07 -16.79 -11.84
CA GLY A 215 -0.86 -15.34 -11.84
C GLY A 215 -1.99 -14.63 -12.56
N ALA A 216 -2.33 -13.44 -12.07
CA ALA A 216 -3.22 -12.51 -12.73
C ALA A 216 -2.58 -11.13 -12.79
N VAL A 217 -2.72 -10.45 -13.92
CA VAL A 217 -2.19 -9.10 -14.15
C VAL A 217 -3.29 -8.22 -14.74
N THR A 218 -3.37 -6.98 -14.28
CA THR A 218 -4.26 -5.99 -14.87
C THR A 218 -3.44 -4.86 -15.46
N TYR A 219 -3.64 -4.60 -16.75
CA TYR A 219 -3.10 -3.45 -17.45
C TYR A 219 -4.19 -2.41 -17.67
N VAL A 220 -3.82 -1.13 -17.58
CA VAL A 220 -4.63 -0.04 -18.08
C VAL A 220 -4.10 0.38 -19.44
N SER A 221 -5.00 0.55 -20.40
CA SER A 221 -4.72 1.12 -21.71
C SER A 221 -5.50 2.40 -21.86
N VAL A 222 -4.81 3.48 -22.18
CA VAL A 222 -5.40 4.80 -22.35
C VAL A 222 -5.27 5.22 -23.80
N ILE A 223 -6.39 5.70 -24.36
CA ILE A 223 -6.47 6.33 -25.67
C ILE A 223 -6.78 7.80 -25.44
N LYS A 224 -5.96 8.67 -26.03
CA LYS A 224 -6.14 10.13 -25.96
C LYS A 224 -6.91 10.63 -27.17
N ASN A 225 -7.50 11.81 -27.05
CA ASN A 225 -8.27 12.47 -28.12
C ASN A 225 -7.46 12.73 -29.40
N ASN A 226 -6.13 12.76 -29.32
CA ASN A 226 -5.24 12.93 -30.48
C ASN A 226 -4.88 11.59 -31.16
N GLY A 227 -5.44 10.46 -30.70
CA GLY A 227 -5.15 9.12 -31.18
C GLY A 227 -3.97 8.43 -30.51
N ASP A 228 -3.21 9.12 -29.65
CA ASP A 228 -2.09 8.49 -28.92
C ASP A 228 -2.60 7.42 -27.95
N ARG A 229 -1.89 6.29 -27.91
CA ARG A 229 -2.19 5.18 -27.01
C ARG A 229 -0.99 4.80 -26.18
N TYR A 230 -1.22 4.56 -24.89
CA TYR A 230 -0.23 3.93 -24.01
C TYR A 230 -0.88 2.85 -23.15
N SER A 231 -0.05 1.98 -22.58
CA SER A 231 -0.51 0.96 -21.64
C SER A 231 0.48 0.79 -20.50
N GLN A 232 -0.03 0.51 -19.31
CA GLN A 232 0.77 0.37 -18.09
C GLN A 232 0.21 -0.76 -17.23
N LEU A 233 1.11 -1.49 -16.55
CA LEU A 233 0.71 -2.43 -15.50
C LEU A 233 0.12 -1.65 -14.32
N LEU A 234 -1.12 -1.97 -13.94
CA LEU A 234 -1.82 -1.34 -12.82
C LEU A 234 -1.54 -2.10 -11.52
N CYS A 235 -1.74 -3.41 -11.54
CA CYS A 235 -1.46 -4.31 -10.42
C CYS A 235 -1.36 -5.76 -10.91
N SER A 236 -0.82 -6.62 -10.05
CA SER A 236 -0.87 -8.06 -10.29
C SER A 236 -1.27 -8.83 -9.03
N LYS A 237 -1.41 -10.14 -9.16
CA LYS A 237 -1.53 -11.08 -8.05
C LYS A 237 -0.92 -12.41 -8.47
N LEU A 238 -0.11 -12.99 -7.60
CA LEU A 238 0.56 -14.27 -7.76
C LEU A 238 0.33 -15.13 -6.51
#